data_AF-A0A2V8MIR0-F1
#
_entry.id   AF-A0A2V8MIR0-F1
#
_cell.length_a   1.000
_cell.length_b   1.000
_cell.length_c   1.000
_cell.angle_alpha   90.00
_cell.angle_beta   90.00
_cell.angle_gamma   90.00
#
_symmetry.space_group_name_H-M   'P 1'
#
loop_
_entity.id
_entity.type
_entity.pdbx_description
1 polymer ?
#
loop_
_entity_poly.entity_id
_entity_poly.type
_entity_poly.pdbx_seq_one_letter_code
_entity_poly.pdbx_strand_id
1 'polypeptide(L)'
;TAGDLAIFCQTLLNGGVFNGVRILGPITIAMMTRPHVVAENGSARGLGWDIATSFSANKGDLFPLGSFGHTGFTGTSIWIDPASDTFVIFLSNRVHPDGKGDVG
;
A
#
# COMPACT_ATOMS: atom_id res chain seq x y z
N THR A 1 11.31 -7.98 7.06
CA THR A 1 12.18 -6.79 7.21
C THR A 1 11.84 -5.77 6.13
N ALA A 2 12.43 -4.57 6.13
CA ALA A 2 12.23 -3.61 5.04
C ALA A 2 12.65 -4.17 3.66
N GLY A 3 13.72 -4.98 3.62
CA GLY A 3 14.18 -5.63 2.39
C GLY A 3 13.15 -6.61 1.83
N ASP A 4 12.54 -7.45 2.68
CA ASP A 4 11.50 -8.40 2.25
C ASP A 4 10.27 -7.67 1.69
N LEU A 5 9.90 -6.55 2.32
CA LEU A 5 8.80 -5.72 1.85
C LEU A 5 9.14 -5.01 0.54
N ALA A 6 10.39 -4.59 0.34
CA ALA A 6 10.83 -4.00 -0.93
C ALA A 6 10.73 -5.01 -2.08
N ILE A 7 11.12 -6.26 -1.85
CA ILE A 7 10.92 -7.35 -2.84
C ILE A 7 9.44 -7.50 -3.17
N PHE A 8 8.58 -7.54 -2.16
CA PHE A 8 7.14 -7.65 -2.36
C PHE A 8 6.58 -6.46 -3.16
N CYS A 9 6.89 -5.22 -2.77
CA CYS A 9 6.41 -4.02 -3.47
C CYS A 9 6.91 -3.97 -4.91
N GLN A 10 8.19 -4.26 -5.14
CA GLN A 10 8.76 -4.31 -6.48
C GLN A 10 8.12 -5.42 -7.33
N THR A 11 7.77 -6.56 -6.73
CA THR A 11 7.03 -7.62 -7.44
C THR A 11 5.68 -7.12 -7.94
N LEU A 12 4.97 -6.31 -7.15
CA LEU A 12 3.68 -5.75 -7.55
C LEU A 12 3.84 -4.71 -8.69
N LEU A 13 4.82 -3.81 -8.58
CA LEU A 13 5.15 -2.85 -9.64
C LEU A 13 5.54 -3.54 -10.95
N ASN A 14 6.32 -4.62 -10.86
CA ASN A 14 6.74 -5.42 -12.01
C ASN A 14 5.62 -6.33 -12.57
N GLY A 15 4.36 -6.11 -12.22
CA GLY A 15 3.23 -6.91 -12.73
C GLY A 15 3.26 -8.38 -12.28
N GLY A 16 3.76 -8.62 -11.07
CA GLY A 16 3.81 -9.93 -10.42
C GLY A 16 5.06 -10.77 -10.72
N VAL A 17 6.13 -10.16 -11.26
CA VAL A 17 7.39 -10.83 -11.58
C VAL A 17 8.53 -10.33 -10.72
N PHE A 18 9.31 -11.26 -10.16
CA PHE A 18 10.54 -10.96 -9.44
C PHE A 18 11.65 -11.86 -9.95
N ASN A 19 12.81 -11.28 -10.29
CA ASN A 19 13.97 -12.00 -10.84
C ASN A 19 13.62 -12.98 -11.99
N GLY A 20 12.73 -12.56 -12.89
CA GLY A 20 12.30 -13.37 -14.05
C GLY A 20 11.29 -14.48 -13.72
N VAL A 21 10.94 -14.68 -12.45
CA VAL A 21 9.94 -15.67 -12.02
C VAL A 21 8.60 -15.00 -11.80
N ARG A 22 7.54 -15.57 -12.37
CA ARG A 22 6.16 -15.11 -12.14
C ARG A 22 5.65 -15.64 -10.81
N ILE A 23 5.35 -14.73 -9.90
CA ILE A 23 4.75 -15.02 -8.58
C ILE A 23 3.24 -14.81 -8.63
N LEU A 24 2.79 -13.72 -9.27
CA LEU A 24 1.37 -13.40 -9.45
C LEU A 24 1.06 -13.09 -10.93
N GLY A 25 -0.15 -13.41 -11.38
CA GLY A 25 -0.60 -13.04 -12.72
C GLY A 25 -0.86 -11.53 -12.81
N PRO A 26 -0.64 -10.89 -13.99
CA PRO A 26 -0.89 -9.46 -14.14
C PRO A 26 -2.37 -9.11 -13.93
N ILE A 27 -3.28 -10.02 -14.31
CA ILE A 27 -4.72 -9.89 -14.04
C ILE A 27 -5.00 -9.92 -12.53
N THR A 28 -4.30 -10.77 -11.77
CA THR A 28 -4.43 -10.82 -10.31
C THR A 28 -3.99 -9.51 -9.67
N ILE A 29 -2.87 -8.95 -10.12
CA ILE A 29 -2.39 -7.62 -9.67
C ILE A 29 -3.45 -6.56 -9.97
N ALA A 30 -3.91 -6.47 -11.23
CA ALA A 30 -4.91 -5.49 -11.63
C ALA A 30 -6.22 -5.64 -10.84
N MET A 31 -6.66 -6.87 -10.55
CA MET A 31 -7.87 -7.11 -9.77
C MET A 31 -7.72 -6.71 -8.31
N MET A 32 -6.58 -6.97 -7.68
CA MET A 32 -6.40 -6.60 -6.28
C MET A 32 -6.19 -5.09 -6.08
N THR A 33 -5.60 -4.39 -7.06
CA THR A 33 -5.35 -2.94 -6.97
C THR A 33 -6.47 -2.10 -7.57
N ARG A 34 -7.48 -2.71 -8.20
CA ARG A 34 -8.61 -1.97 -8.78
C ARG A 34 -9.40 -1.25 -7.68
N PRO A 35 -9.67 0.06 -7.82
CA PRO A 35 -10.51 0.79 -6.89
C PRO A 35 -11.97 0.32 -6.93
N HIS A 36 -12.51 0.03 -5.76
CA HIS A 36 -13.93 -0.20 -5.51
C HIS A 36 -14.42 0.85 -4.51
N VAL A 37 -15.44 1.63 -4.90
CA VAL A 37 -16.06 2.61 -4.00
C VAL A 37 -16.81 1.87 -2.90
N VAL A 38 -16.49 2.20 -1.64
CA VAL A 38 -17.01 1.53 -0.44
C VAL A 38 -17.88 2.45 0.43
N ALA A 39 -17.93 3.76 0.15
CA ALA A 39 -18.82 4.70 0.82
C ALA A 39 -19.22 5.87 -0.09
N GLU A 40 -20.32 6.54 0.25
CA GLU A 40 -20.91 7.64 -0.54
C GLU A 40 -19.99 8.86 -0.68
N ASN A 41 -19.05 9.03 0.26
CA ASN A 41 -18.06 10.11 0.25
C ASN A 41 -16.91 9.88 -0.77
N GLY A 42 -17.00 8.84 -1.61
CA GLY A 42 -15.99 8.50 -2.60
C GLY A 42 -14.83 7.66 -2.08
N SER A 43 -14.89 7.21 -0.82
CA SER A 43 -13.90 6.29 -0.24
C SER A 43 -13.74 5.04 -1.11
N ALA A 44 -12.50 4.68 -1.43
CA ALA A 44 -12.20 3.53 -2.29
C ALA A 44 -11.16 2.59 -1.69
N ARG A 45 -11.35 1.29 -1.91
CA ARG A 45 -10.42 0.21 -1.53
C ARG A 45 -10.23 -0.77 -2.69
N GLY A 46 -9.08 -1.43 -2.71
CA GLY A 46 -8.85 -2.64 -3.50
C GLY A 46 -9.06 -3.90 -2.65
N LEU A 47 -8.77 -5.07 -3.22
CA LEU A 47 -8.78 -6.31 -2.46
C LEU A 47 -7.54 -6.37 -1.55
N GLY A 48 -7.73 -6.03 -0.27
CA GLY A 48 -6.65 -5.98 0.72
C GLY A 48 -5.86 -4.68 0.74
N TRP A 49 -6.25 -3.68 -0.07
CA TRP A 49 -5.54 -2.42 -0.22
C TRP A 49 -6.43 -1.22 0.10
N ASP A 50 -5.86 -0.25 0.78
CA ASP A 50 -6.43 1.08 0.90
C ASP A 50 -5.99 1.94 -0.28
N ILE A 51 -6.90 2.78 -0.81
CA ILE A 51 -6.65 3.57 -2.03
C ILE A 51 -7.02 5.04 -1.80
N ALA A 52 -8.21 5.31 -1.27
CA ALA A 52 -8.71 6.66 -1.07
C ALA A 52 -9.66 6.78 0.13
N THR A 53 -9.35 6.12 1.25
CA THR A 53 -10.10 6.31 2.51
C THR A 53 -9.41 7.32 3.43
N SER A 54 -10.02 7.66 4.56
CA SER A 54 -9.36 8.49 5.59
C SER A 54 -8.05 7.89 6.09
N PHE A 55 -7.89 6.56 6.04
CA PHE A 55 -6.65 5.88 6.42
C PHE A 55 -5.53 6.04 5.39
N SER A 56 -5.83 6.57 4.19
CA SER A 56 -4.87 6.84 3.13
C SER A 56 -4.12 8.17 3.34
N ALA A 57 -4.42 8.92 4.40
CA ALA A 57 -3.79 10.23 4.67
C ALA A 57 -2.26 10.15 4.73
N ASN A 58 -1.71 9.00 5.12
CA ASN A 58 -0.27 8.73 5.15
C ASN A 58 0.40 8.71 3.77
N LYS A 59 -0.37 8.62 2.67
CA LYS A 59 0.16 8.80 1.31
C LYS A 59 0.66 10.23 1.06
N GLY A 60 0.22 11.18 1.89
CA GLY A 60 0.49 12.60 1.73
C GLY A 60 -0.01 13.17 0.39
N ASP A 61 0.59 14.29 -0.01
CA ASP A 61 0.25 14.98 -1.26
C ASP A 61 1.02 14.43 -2.47
N LEU A 62 1.96 13.52 -2.23
CA LEU A 62 2.92 13.05 -3.25
C LEU A 62 2.34 11.96 -4.16
N PHE A 63 1.38 11.16 -3.67
CA PHE A 63 0.85 10.03 -4.42
C PHE A 63 -0.53 10.31 -5.03
N PRO A 64 -0.68 10.19 -6.37
CA PRO A 64 -1.92 10.48 -7.07
C PRO A 64 -2.97 9.38 -6.90
N LEU A 65 -4.20 9.65 -7.36
CA LEU A 65 -5.27 8.66 -7.49
C LEU A 65 -4.79 7.50 -8.38
N GLY A 66 -4.88 6.26 -7.86
CA GLY A 66 -4.36 5.05 -8.51
C GLY A 66 -3.18 4.40 -7.78
N SER A 67 -2.58 5.11 -6.83
CA SER A 67 -1.68 4.52 -5.83
C SER A 67 -2.48 3.80 -4.74
N PHE A 68 -1.83 2.83 -4.08
CA PHE A 68 -2.47 1.97 -3.09
C PHE A 68 -1.51 1.57 -1.98
N GLY A 69 -2.03 1.22 -0.81
CA GLY A 69 -1.19 0.87 0.31
C GLY A 69 -1.94 0.37 1.53
N HIS A 70 -1.23 0.27 2.64
CA HIS A 70 -1.79 -0.14 3.91
C HIS A 70 -0.97 0.45 5.07
N THR A 71 -1.66 0.82 6.14
CA THR A 71 -1.05 1.25 7.41
C THR A 71 -1.08 0.12 8.42
N GLY A 72 -0.02 -0.04 9.19
CA GLY A 72 0.07 -0.98 10.30
C GLY A 72 -0.20 -0.26 11.62
N PHE A 73 -0.88 -0.96 12.52
CA PHE A 73 -1.30 -0.44 13.83
C PHE A 73 -0.17 0.19 14.66
N THR A 74 1.08 -0.26 14.48
CA THR A 74 2.26 0.24 15.22
C THR A 74 3.00 1.39 14.54
N GLY A 75 2.36 2.04 13.55
CA GLY A 75 2.90 3.17 12.79
C GLY A 75 3.68 2.78 11.54
N THR A 76 3.71 1.50 11.16
CA THR A 76 4.29 1.08 9.89
C THR A 76 3.38 1.47 8.72
N SER A 77 3.92 1.69 7.53
CA SER A 77 3.10 1.86 6.34
C SER A 77 3.85 1.46 5.08
N ILE A 78 3.08 1.04 4.07
CA ILE A 78 3.55 0.79 2.72
C ILE A 78 2.62 1.54 1.78
N TRP A 79 3.19 2.26 0.82
CA TRP A 79 2.46 2.89 -0.25
C TRP A 79 3.16 2.63 -1.59
N ILE A 80 2.40 2.29 -2.62
CA ILE A 80 2.90 1.87 -3.93
C ILE A 80 2.17 2.69 -4.99
N ASP A 81 2.94 3.29 -5.90
CA ASP A 81 2.42 4.05 -7.02
C ASP A 81 2.94 3.51 -8.35
N PRO A 82 2.11 2.75 -9.08
CA PRO A 82 2.47 2.22 -10.39
C PRO A 82 2.72 3.31 -11.44
N ALA A 83 2.13 4.50 -11.29
CA ALA A 83 2.28 5.57 -12.28
C ALA A 83 3.71 6.15 -12.29
N SER A 84 4.34 6.23 -11.11
CA SER A 84 5.71 6.70 -10.93
C SER A 84 6.74 5.57 -10.74
N ASP A 85 6.32 4.31 -10.86
CA ASP A 85 7.14 3.12 -10.58
C ASP A 85 7.89 3.20 -9.24
N THR A 86 7.20 3.69 -8.20
CA THR A 86 7.80 4.00 -6.90
C THR A 86 7.00 3.35 -5.78
N PHE A 87 7.68 2.99 -4.70
CA PHE A 87 7.05 2.63 -3.43
C PHE A 87 7.79 3.27 -2.25
N VAL A 88 7.07 3.47 -1.15
CA VAL A 88 7.61 3.93 0.13
C VAL A 88 7.25 2.91 1.20
N ILE A 89 8.26 2.52 1.99
CA ILE A 89 8.09 1.66 3.16
C ILE A 89 8.58 2.46 4.35
N PHE A 90 7.68 2.68 5.31
CA PHE A 90 8.01 3.28 6.59
C PHE A 90 7.81 2.23 7.68
N LEU A 91 8.87 1.85 8.37
CA LEU A 91 8.80 0.92 9.50
C LEU A 91 9.16 1.66 10.79
N SER A 92 8.18 1.87 11.66
CA SER A 92 8.39 2.34 13.03
C SER A 92 7.92 1.29 14.03
N ASN A 93 8.43 1.37 15.26
CA ASN A 93 7.89 0.64 16.40
C ASN A 93 7.39 1.63 17.45
N ARG A 94 6.11 2.03 17.35
CA ARG A 94 5.49 3.02 18.25
C ARG A 94 4.67 2.35 19.37
N VAL A 95 5.18 1.28 19.97
CA VAL A 95 4.52 0.61 21.12
C VAL A 95 5.38 0.62 22.39
N HIS A 96 6.34 1.53 22.51
CA HIS A 96 7.07 1.70 23.78
C HIS A 96 7.38 3.18 24.07
N PRO A 97 7.07 3.72 25.27
CA PRO A 97 6.51 3.05 26.47
C PRO A 97 4.97 3.10 26.65
N ASP A 98 4.21 3.98 25.97
CA ASP A 98 2.88 4.36 26.50
C ASP A 98 1.67 3.79 25.73
N GLY A 99 1.89 3.05 24.64
CA GLY A 99 0.82 2.37 23.89
C GLY A 99 -0.25 3.28 23.26
N LYS A 100 -0.03 4.60 23.17
CA LYS A 100 -0.95 5.57 22.54
C LYS A 100 -0.64 5.79 21.05
N GLY A 101 -0.54 4.70 20.28
CA GLY A 101 -0.42 4.79 18.82
C GLY A 101 -1.77 5.16 18.21
N ASP A 102 -1.96 6.42 17.85
CA ASP A 102 -3.12 6.86 17.07
C ASP A 102 -2.76 6.83 15.57
N VAL A 103 -3.64 6.25 14.76
CA VAL A 103 -3.57 6.27 13.29
C VAL A 103 -4.73 7.06 12.68
N GLY A 104 -5.38 7.91 13.49
CA GLY A 104 -6.41 8.87 13.09
C GLY A 104 -5.87 10.28 12.85
#